data_AF-A0A915LGM1-F1
#
_entry.id   AF-A0A915LGM1-F1
#
_cell.length_a   1.000
_cell.length_b   1.000
_cell.length_c   1.000
_cell.angle_alpha   90.00
_cell.angle_beta   90.00
_cell.angle_gamma   90.00
#
_symmetry.space_group_name_H-M   'P 1'
#
loop_
_entity.id
_entity.type
_entity.pdbx_description
1 polymer ?
#
loop_
_entity_poly.entity_id
_entity_poly.type
_entity_poly.pdbx_seq_one_letter_code
_entity_poly.pdbx_strand_id
1 'polypeptide(L)' 'MGDFNCGYQVQGNSKSKRTAEELLELAIQVEKCGASAVVLECVTKDLVKQITDSLKIPTIGIGAEDACEYCEQIRIAND' A
#
# COMPACT_ATOMS: atom_id res chain seq x y z
N MET A 1 8.43 3.74 20.22
CA MET A 1 7.87 4.12 18.92
C MET A 1 8.71 3.34 17.92
N GLY A 2 8.27 2.11 17.64
CA GLY A 2 9.12 1.03 17.13
C GLY A 2 9.50 1.25 15.68
N ASP A 3 10.76 0.94 15.39
CA ASP A 3 11.33 0.95 14.05
C ASP A 3 10.59 -0.06 13.16
N PHE A 4 9.83 0.44 12.17
CA PHE A 4 9.30 -0.37 11.07
C PHE A 4 10.49 -0.82 10.21
N ASN A 5 11.14 -1.91 10.61
CA ASN A 5 12.28 -2.48 9.92
C ASN A 5 11.79 -3.49 8.88
N CYS A 6 11.23 -2.97 7.78
CA CYS A 6 11.19 -3.74 6.54
C CYS A 6 12.64 -3.93 6.08
N GLY A 7 13.02 -5.15 5.72
CA GLY A 7 14.34 -5.45 5.15
C GLY A 7 14.65 -4.69 3.85
N TYR A 8 13.68 -3.94 3.31
CA TYR A 8 13.76 -3.00 2.20
C TYR A 8 13.16 -1.64 2.61
N GLN A 9 13.61 -0.54 2.00
CA GLN A 9 13.21 0.80 2.44
C GLN A 9 11.68 1.01 2.40
N VAL A 10 11.12 1.56 3.48
CA VAL A 10 9.70 1.97 3.55
C VAL A 10 9.38 2.90 2.38
N GLN A 11 8.38 2.54 1.57
CA GLN A 11 7.97 3.30 0.40
C GLN A 11 6.81 4.24 0.75
N GLY A 12 6.76 5.41 0.13
CA GLY A 12 5.68 6.38 0.39
C GLY A 12 5.72 7.00 1.79
N ASN A 13 6.90 7.05 2.42
CA ASN A 13 7.13 7.85 3.62
C ASN A 13 7.03 9.35 3.28
N SER A 14 6.40 10.11 4.18
CA SER A 14 6.04 11.53 4.01
C SER A 14 7.20 12.49 3.69
N LYS A 15 8.45 12.01 3.76
CA LYS A 15 9.66 12.76 3.40
C LYS A 15 9.87 12.91 1.89
N SER A 16 9.22 12.11 1.05
CA SER A 16 9.27 12.24 -0.41
C SER A 16 7.87 12.19 -1.02
N LYS A 17 7.16 13.32 -1.03
CA LYS A 17 5.81 13.46 -1.63
C LYS A 17 5.73 12.90 -3.05
N ARG A 18 6.81 13.06 -3.82
CA ARG A 18 6.94 12.54 -5.19
C ARG A 18 6.70 11.03 -5.28
N THR A 19 7.20 10.27 -4.31
CA THR A 19 7.06 8.80 -4.30
C THR A 19 5.62 8.36 -4.01
N ALA A 20 4.86 9.16 -3.25
CA ALA A 20 3.46 8.86 -2.97
C ALA A 20 2.56 9.09 -4.19
N GLU A 21 2.79 10.18 -4.91
CA GLU A 21 2.07 10.51 -6.16
C GLU A 21 2.36 9.47 -7.25
N GLU A 22 3.63 9.08 -7.42
CA GLU A 22 4.05 8.03 -8.36
C GLU A 22 3.36 6.69 -8.07
N LEU A 23 3.26 6.29 -6.80
CA LEU A 23 2.56 5.06 -6.40
C LEU A 23 1.06 5.10 -6.70
N LEU A 24 0.42 6.24 -6.47
CA LEU A 24 -1.00 6.43 -6.79
C LEU A 24 -1.26 6.35 -8.30
N GLU A 25 -0.44 7.02 -9.11
CA GLU A 25 -0.56 6.95 -10.56
C GLU A 25 -0.36 5.53 -11.09
N LEU A 26 0.65 4.82 -10.58
CA LEU A 26 0.89 3.42 -10.94
C LEU A 26 -0.31 2.54 -10.58
N ALA A 27 -0.88 2.71 -9.39
CA ALA A 27 -2.05 1.95 -8.93
C ALA A 27 -3.26 2.15 -9.86
N ILE A 28 -3.50 3.39 -10.31
CA ILE A 28 -4.57 3.71 -11.26
C ILE A 28 -4.28 3.12 -12.65
N GLN A 29 -3.02 3.13 -13.09
CA GLN A 29 -2.64 2.55 -14.38
C GLN A 29 -2.84 1.04 -14.40
N VAL A 30 -2.43 0.32 -13.35
CA VAL A 30 -2.61 -1.14 -13.30
C VAL A 30 -4.10 -1.52 -13.23
N GLU A 31 -4.92 -0.74 -12.52
CA GLU A 31 -6.38 -0.91 -12.56
C GLU A 31 -6.92 -0.75 -13.98
N LYS A 32 -6.51 0.31 -14.69
CA LYS A 32 -6.93 0.54 -16.09
C LYS A 32 -6.48 -0.57 -17.03
N CYS A 33 -5.37 -1.24 -16.73
CA CYS A 33 -4.90 -2.41 -17.46
C CYS A 33 -5.69 -3.69 -17.16
N GLY A 34 -6.66 -3.65 -16.24
CA GLY A 34 -7.53 -4.77 -15.89
C GLY A 34 -7.06 -5.58 -14.68
N ALA A 35 -6.19 -5.02 -13.83
CA ALA A 35 -5.86 -5.66 -12.56
C ALA A 35 -7.14 -5.91 -11.74
N SER A 36 -7.23 -7.06 -11.09
CA SER A 36 -8.38 -7.43 -10.25
C SER A 36 -8.19 -7.08 -8.77
N ALA A 37 -6.95 -6.78 -8.36
CA ALA A 37 -6.57 -6.34 -7.02
C ALA A 37 -5.19 -5.67 -7.07
N VAL A 38 -4.85 -4.87 -6.06
CA VAL A 38 -3.51 -4.30 -5.86
C VAL A 38 -3.00 -4.65 -4.47
N VAL A 39 -1.75 -5.11 -4.37
CA VAL A 39 -1.08 -5.36 -3.08
C VAL A 39 -0.12 -4.20 -2.80
N LEU A 40 -0.23 -3.59 -1.63
CA LEU A 40 0.63 -2.52 -1.14
C LEU A 40 1.45 -3.02 0.04
N GLU A 41 2.78 -3.01 -0.11
CA GLU A 41 3.71 -3.49 0.90
C GLU A 41 4.53 -2.32 1.48
N CYS A 42 4.62 -2.23 2.80
CA CYS A 42 5.44 -1.23 3.51
C CYS A 42 5.13 0.22 3.10
N VAL A 43 3.83 0.51 2.91
CA VAL A 43 3.29 1.82 2.56
C VAL A 43 2.64 2.48 3.79
N THR A 44 2.74 3.80 3.92
CA THR A 44 2.12 4.54 5.03
C THR A 44 0.59 4.45 4.99
N LYS A 45 -0.04 4.47 6.18
CA LYS A 45 -1.49 4.40 6.37
C LYS A 45 -2.27 5.40 5.52
N ASP A 46 -1.84 6.66 5.53
CA ASP A 46 -2.50 7.72 4.78
C ASP A 46 -2.45 7.49 3.27
N LEU A 47 -1.36 6.90 2.76
CA LEU A 47 -1.22 6.61 1.34
C LEU A 47 -2.03 5.37 0.94
N VAL A 48 -2.03 4.32 1.77
CA VAL A 48 -2.91 3.15 1.55
C VAL A 48 -4.37 3.59 1.46
N LYS A 49 -4.82 4.46 2.36
CA LYS A 49 -6.18 4.99 2.33
C LYS A 49 -6.46 5.79 1.06
N GLN A 50 -5.56 6.69 0.67
CA GLN A 50 -5.70 7.48 -0.56
C GLN A 50 -5.79 6.59 -1.81
N ILE A 51 -4.96 5.55 -1.90
CA ILE A 51 -4.98 4.60 -3.02
C ILE A 51 -6.29 3.81 -3.00
N THR A 52 -6.69 3.29 -1.85
CA THR A 52 -7.92 2.49 -1.69
C THR A 52 -9.16 3.30 -2.08
N ASP A 53 -9.26 4.56 -1.64
CA ASP A 53 -10.38 5.45 -1.97
C ASP A 53 -10.39 5.85 -3.46
N SER A 54 -9.24 5.74 -4.15
CA SER A 54 -9.10 6.11 -5.57
C SER A 54 -9.37 4.95 -6.54
N LEU A 55 -9.30 3.70 -6.08
CA LEU A 55 -9.49 2.50 -6.90
C LEU A 55 -10.87 1.87 -6.67
N LYS A 56 -11.39 1.21 -7.68
CA LYS A 56 -12.61 0.37 -7.61
C LYS A 56 -12.28 -1.09 -7.27
N ILE A 57 -11.04 -1.49 -7.50
CA ILE A 57 -10.55 -2.84 -7.22
C ILE A 57 -10.03 -2.95 -5.79
N PRO A 58 -10.14 -4.14 -5.16
CA PRO A 58 -9.68 -4.34 -3.79
C PRO A 58 -8.18 -4.05 -3.65
N THR A 59 -7.84 -3.37 -2.56
CA THR A 59 -6.46 -3.09 -2.14
C THR A 59 -6.11 -3.95 -0.93
N ILE A 60 -4.98 -4.64 -0.97
CA ILE A 60 -4.50 -5.58 0.05
C ILE A 60 -3.22 -5.00 0.66
N GLY A 61 -3.15 -4.89 1.99
CA GLY A 61 -1.98 -4.35 2.69
C GLY A 61 -1.13 -5.44 3.32
N ILE A 62 0.21 -5.38 3.15
CA ILE A 62 1.17 -6.27 3.81
C ILE A 62 2.23 -5.44 4.55
N GLY A 63 2.52 -5.79 5.81
CA GLY A 63 3.48 -5.06 6.65
C GLY A 63 2.97 -3.70 7.16
N ALA A 64 1.66 -3.50 7.14
CA ALA A 64 0.98 -2.31 7.65
C ALA A 64 0.10 -2.67 8.86
N GLU A 65 0.66 -3.47 9.76
CA GLU A 65 0.01 -3.82 11.03
C GLU A 65 -0.36 -2.50 11.77
N ASP A 66 -1.67 -2.34 12.03
CA ASP A 66 -2.41 -1.14 12.52
C ASP A 66 -2.92 -0.10 11.49
N ALA A 67 -2.71 -0.29 10.18
CA ALA A 67 -2.99 0.75 9.20
C ALA A 67 -4.35 0.67 8.48
N CYS A 68 -5.03 -0.47 8.39
CA CYS A 68 -6.22 -0.54 7.53
C CYS A 68 -7.44 -1.13 8.22
N GLU A 69 -8.49 -0.30 8.39
CA GLU A 69 -9.85 -0.76 8.77
C GLU A 69 -10.60 -1.38 7.58
N TYR A 70 -10.12 -1.21 6.34
CA TYR A 70 -10.82 -1.60 5.11
C TYR A 70 -10.00 -2.45 4.12
N CYS A 71 -8.79 -2.90 4.47
CA CYS A 71 -7.97 -3.75 3.61
C CYS A 71 -7.91 -5.16 4.17
N GLU A 72 -8.09 -6.17 3.30
CA GLU A 72 -7.74 -7.53 3.66
C GLU A 72 -6.21 -7.62 3.87
N GLN A 73 -5.80 -8.42 4.87
CA GLN A 73 -4.40 -8.67 5.18
C GLN A 73 -4.02 -10.06 4.70
N ILE A 74 -2.89 -10.15 4.01
CA ILE A 74 -2.26 -11.43 3.67
C ILE A 74 -0.96 -11.55 4.45
N ARG A 75 -0.80 -12.67 5.18
CA ARG A 75 0.47 -13.07 5.81
C ARG A 75 1.05 -14.25 5.04
N ILE A 76 2.37 -14.41 5.08
CA ILE A 76 3.02 -15.58 4.50
C ILE A 76 2.55 -16.79 5.33
N ALA A 77 2.02 -17.83 4.66
CA ALA A 77 1.45 -19.00 5.34
C ALA A 77 2.46 -19.82 6.16
N ASN A 78 3.73 -19.44 6.13
CA ASN A 78 4.86 -20.13 6.75
C ASN A 78 5.66 -19.22 7.70
N ASP A 79 5.06 -18.10 8.12
CA ASP A 79 5.54 -17.31 9.27
C ASP A 79 5.31 -18.05 10.60
#